data_AF-A0A1G1NGJ1-F1
#
_entry.id   AF-A0A1G1NGJ1-F1
#
_cell.length_a   1.000
_cell.length_b   1.000
_cell.length_c   1.000
_cell.angle_alpha   90.00
_cell.angle_beta   90.00
_cell.angle_gamma   90.00
#
_symmetry.space_group_name_H-M   'P 1'
#
loop_
_entity.id
_entity.type
_entity.pdbx_description
1 polymer ?
#
loop_
_entity_poly.entity_id
_entity_poly.type
_entity_poly.pdbx_seq_one_letter_code
_entity_poly.pdbx_strand_id
1 'polypeptide(L)'
;MTGARILDGKAIAETIKQEVRHELSAAPDRPVLAILSFQNPQNPSSEAYLRAQERMAQSLGIDVRPRLLSWNDDQRAVEHLIKEWNQIKQIHGIFVHQPMPPKVDPQHVSAIIDPRKDIEGIHPQNMARRFFARGRIGSCTALAVMRLIEETGVELAGKEAVVVGHSEIVGRPVSMLLLDKLATTTVCHVGTDRAGRLEEHVRRADVLVVAVGRPRFIQGAWIKPGAIVIDVGINVDGGKVVGDVEFEEARKRASYITPVPGGVGPVTVMMVMKNTVEAFKLQQHG
;
A
#
# COMPACT_ATOMS: atom_id res chain seq x y z
N MET A 1 1.21 29.86 -14.39
CA MET A 1 0.75 28.78 -13.50
C MET A 1 1.95 27.94 -13.15
N THR A 2 2.40 27.97 -11.89
CA THR A 2 3.42 27.03 -11.40
C THR A 2 2.79 25.64 -11.36
N GLY A 3 3.40 24.65 -12.01
CA GLY A 3 2.89 23.28 -12.04
C GLY A 3 2.80 22.66 -10.64
N ALA A 4 2.12 21.51 -10.54
CA ALA A 4 1.93 20.77 -9.30
C ALA A 4 3.26 20.47 -8.59
N ARG A 5 3.25 20.53 -7.26
CA ARG A 5 4.36 20.02 -6.43
C ARG A 5 4.38 18.51 -6.52
N ILE A 6 5.54 17.95 -6.85
CA ILE A 6 5.71 16.50 -6.94
C ILE A 6 5.87 15.92 -5.54
N LEU A 7 5.02 14.95 -5.21
CA LEU A 7 5.15 14.14 -4.00
C LEU A 7 6.18 13.04 -4.25
N ASP A 8 7.45 13.36 -3.99
CA ASP A 8 8.56 12.42 -4.15
C ASP A 8 8.52 11.36 -3.06
N GLY A 9 7.99 10.19 -3.42
CA GLY A 9 7.88 9.06 -2.52
C GLY A 9 9.22 8.48 -2.08
N LYS A 10 10.32 8.70 -2.83
CA LYS A 10 11.65 8.26 -2.39
C LYS A 10 12.15 9.13 -1.24
N ALA A 11 11.97 10.45 -1.34
CA ALA A 11 12.33 11.36 -0.26
C ALA A 11 11.50 11.08 0.99
N ILE A 12 10.19 10.88 0.84
CA ILE A 12 9.29 10.55 1.95
C ILE A 12 9.62 9.18 2.56
N ALA A 13 9.97 8.19 1.74
CA ALA A 13 10.44 6.89 2.22
C ALA A 13 11.71 7.01 3.07
N GLU A 14 12.66 7.88 2.71
CA GLU A 14 13.84 8.10 3.53
C GLU A 14 13.50 8.76 4.88
N THR A 15 12.55 9.69 4.92
CA THR A 15 12.05 10.24 6.19
C THR A 15 11.47 9.14 7.09
N ILE A 16 10.60 8.28 6.55
CA ILE A 16 10.02 7.15 7.30
C ILE A 16 11.11 6.18 7.76
N LYS A 17 12.16 5.99 6.94
CA LYS A 17 13.29 5.13 7.31
C LYS A 17 13.99 5.63 8.57
N GLN A 18 14.18 6.94 8.70
CA GLN A 18 14.76 7.52 9.90
C GLN A 18 13.83 7.39 11.12
N GLU A 19 12.52 7.56 10.94
CA GLU A 19 11.53 7.30 12.00
C GLU A 19 11.63 5.86 12.50
N VAL A 20 11.64 4.88 11.58
CA VAL A 20 11.75 3.46 11.92
C VAL A 20 13.07 3.13 12.62
N ARG A 21 14.20 3.70 12.17
CA ARG A 21 15.50 3.53 12.85
C ARG A 21 15.46 4.07 14.27
N HIS A 22 14.88 5.25 14.45
CA HIS A 22 14.74 5.85 15.77
C HIS A 22 13.90 4.96 16.69
N GLU A 23 12.76 4.45 16.21
CA GLU A 23 11.92 3.53 16.99
C GLU A 23 12.64 2.22 17.37
N LEU A 24 13.48 1.70 16.48
CA LEU A 24 14.24 0.47 16.73
C LEU A 24 15.47 0.67 17.61
N SER A 25 15.97 1.90 17.76
CA SER A 25 17.15 2.18 18.59
C SER A 25 16.97 1.82 20.07
N ALA A 26 15.72 1.81 20.55
CA ALA A 26 15.35 1.45 21.91
C ALA A 26 14.74 0.04 22.03
N ALA A 27 14.68 -0.72 20.94
CA ALA A 27 14.10 -2.06 20.96
C ALA A 27 15.07 -3.04 21.65
N PRO A 28 14.58 -3.92 22.55
CA PRO A 28 15.42 -4.89 23.25
C PRO A 28 15.96 -5.98 22.32
N ASP A 29 15.20 -6.30 21.27
CA ASP A 29 15.49 -7.32 20.29
C ASP A 29 15.18 -6.82 18.88
N ARG A 30 15.72 -7.53 17.88
CA ARG A 30 15.49 -7.24 16.47
C ARG A 30 14.17 -7.86 16.01
N PRO A 31 13.27 -7.10 15.35
CA PRO A 31 12.11 -7.68 14.69
C PRO A 31 12.51 -8.66 13.61
N VAL A 32 11.62 -9.60 13.30
CA VAL A 32 11.84 -10.63 12.28
C VAL A 32 10.63 -10.67 11.36
N LEU A 33 10.87 -10.42 10.09
CA LEU A 33 9.88 -10.46 9.01
C LEU A 33 10.06 -11.74 8.19
N ALA A 34 9.04 -12.59 8.17
CA ALA A 34 8.97 -13.69 7.22
C ALA A 34 8.36 -13.20 5.90
N ILE A 35 9.03 -13.47 4.78
CA ILE A 35 8.56 -13.09 3.45
C ILE A 35 8.38 -14.34 2.60
N LEU A 36 7.18 -14.54 2.09
CA LEU A 36 6.87 -15.59 1.12
C LEU A 36 6.74 -14.99 -0.29
N SER A 37 7.52 -15.51 -1.22
CA SER A 37 7.52 -15.14 -2.63
C SER A 37 7.33 -16.38 -3.52
N PHE A 38 6.97 -16.16 -4.78
CA PHE A 38 6.76 -17.22 -5.77
C PHE A 38 7.62 -17.00 -7.01
N GLN A 39 8.17 -18.07 -7.58
CA GLN A 39 8.97 -18.04 -8.81
C GLN A 39 8.09 -17.86 -10.05
N ASN A 40 7.53 -16.66 -10.25
CA ASN A 40 6.62 -16.39 -11.36
C ASN A 40 7.36 -16.37 -12.72
N PRO A 41 7.07 -17.30 -13.65
CA PRO A 41 7.73 -17.33 -14.96
C PRO A 41 7.42 -16.11 -15.84
N GLN A 42 6.25 -15.50 -15.64
CA GLN A 42 5.79 -14.32 -16.38
C GLN A 42 6.28 -13.01 -15.74
N ASN A 43 6.70 -13.06 -14.48
CA ASN A 43 7.24 -11.93 -13.76
C ASN A 43 8.52 -12.30 -12.99
N PRO A 44 9.66 -12.42 -13.69
CA PRO A 44 10.95 -12.73 -13.08
C PRO A 44 11.42 -11.69 -12.05
N SER A 45 10.80 -10.51 -12.00
CA SER A 45 11.19 -9.43 -11.09
C SER A 45 10.85 -9.70 -9.62
N SER A 46 10.05 -10.72 -9.33
CA SER A 46 9.62 -11.08 -7.95
C SER A 46 10.81 -11.31 -7.02
N GLU A 47 11.88 -11.95 -7.50
CA GLU A 47 13.11 -12.13 -6.71
C GLU A 47 13.90 -10.83 -6.50
N ALA A 48 13.92 -9.95 -7.50
CA ALA A 48 14.58 -8.67 -7.37
C ALA A 48 13.88 -7.78 -6.32
N TYR A 49 12.54 -7.85 -6.27
CA TYR A 49 11.73 -7.19 -5.26
C TYR A 49 11.97 -7.77 -3.87
N LEU A 50 11.99 -9.11 -3.72
CA LEU A 50 12.37 -9.79 -2.48
C LEU A 50 13.74 -9.32 -1.98
N ARG A 51 14.77 -9.36 -2.83
CA ARG A 51 16.14 -8.90 -2.49
C ARG A 51 16.20 -7.42 -2.13
N ALA A 52 15.32 -6.59 -2.70
CA ALA A 52 15.25 -5.17 -2.33
C ALA A 52 14.63 -4.97 -0.94
N GLN A 53 13.55 -5.70 -0.62
CA GLN A 53 12.93 -5.67 0.71
C GLN A 53 13.87 -6.21 1.79
N GLU A 54 14.58 -7.32 1.51
CA GLU A 54 15.60 -7.88 2.40
C GLU A 54 16.67 -6.87 2.74
N ARG A 55 17.27 -6.23 1.73
CA ARG A 55 18.29 -5.19 1.94
C ARG A 55 17.77 -4.01 2.73
N MET A 56 16.52 -3.58 2.48
CA MET A 56 15.91 -2.48 3.22
C MET A 56 15.71 -2.85 4.70
N ALA A 57 15.11 -4.01 4.97
CA ALA A 57 14.89 -4.53 6.32
C ALA A 57 16.21 -4.67 7.10
N GLN A 58 17.23 -5.28 6.49
CA GLN A 58 18.56 -5.42 7.10
C GLN A 58 19.19 -4.06 7.42
N SER A 59 19.01 -3.05 6.55
CA SER A 59 19.52 -1.68 6.78
C SER A 59 18.85 -0.92 7.94
N LEU A 60 17.74 -1.47 8.46
CA LEU A 60 16.97 -0.98 9.59
C LEU A 60 17.18 -1.81 10.86
N GLY A 61 17.93 -2.92 10.79
CA GLY A 61 18.04 -3.86 11.91
C GLY A 61 16.87 -4.84 12.01
N ILE A 62 16.09 -5.02 10.96
CA ILE A 62 15.03 -6.03 10.87
C ILE A 62 15.61 -7.28 10.21
N ASP A 63 15.47 -8.43 10.86
CA ASP A 63 15.89 -9.70 10.30
C ASP A 63 14.82 -10.25 9.36
N VAL A 64 15.24 -10.95 8.31
CA VAL A 64 14.31 -11.47 7.29
C VAL A 64 14.45 -12.98 7.18
N ARG A 65 13.30 -13.67 7.13
CA ARG A 65 13.19 -15.10 6.82
C ARG A 65 12.50 -15.27 5.47
N PRO A 66 13.26 -15.24 4.36
CA PRO A 66 12.67 -15.38 3.04
C PRO A 66 12.37 -16.85 2.72
N ARG A 67 11.27 -17.07 2.01
CA ARG A 67 10.93 -18.32 1.35
C ARG A 67 10.47 -18.05 -0.06
N LEU A 68 11.06 -18.78 -1.00
CA LEU A 68 10.73 -18.72 -2.41
C LEU A 68 10.12 -20.08 -2.80
N LEU A 69 8.83 -20.08 -3.10
CA LEU A 69 8.08 -21.25 -3.55
C LEU A 69 8.01 -21.30 -5.08
N SER A 70 7.78 -22.51 -5.60
CA SER A 70 7.52 -22.72 -7.02
C SER A 70 6.18 -22.10 -7.42
N TRP A 71 6.07 -21.63 -8.66
CA TRP A 71 4.77 -21.24 -9.23
C TRP A 71 3.79 -22.41 -9.33
N ASN A 72 4.30 -23.64 -9.25
CA ASN A 72 3.52 -24.87 -9.22
C ASN A 72 3.20 -25.34 -7.80
N ASP A 73 3.48 -24.59 -6.73
CA ASP A 73 3.04 -24.95 -5.38
C ASP A 73 1.54 -24.66 -5.20
N ASP A 74 0.85 -25.54 -4.48
CA ASP A 74 -0.59 -25.42 -4.25
C ASP A 74 -0.93 -24.67 -2.96
N GLN A 75 -2.23 -24.44 -2.77
CA GLN A 75 -2.81 -23.83 -1.57
C GLN A 75 -2.30 -24.48 -0.27
N ARG A 76 -2.19 -25.82 -0.23
CA ARG A 76 -1.81 -26.54 1.00
C ARG A 76 -0.37 -26.26 1.40
N ALA A 77 0.54 -26.20 0.43
CA ALA A 77 1.94 -25.85 0.67
C ALA A 77 2.06 -24.45 1.31
N VAL A 78 1.33 -23.47 0.78
CA VAL A 78 1.29 -22.10 1.33
C VAL A 78 0.68 -22.10 2.74
N GLU A 79 -0.47 -22.75 2.94
CA GLU A 79 -1.11 -22.79 4.25
C GLU A 79 -0.25 -23.45 5.32
N HIS A 80 0.44 -24.54 4.99
CA HIS A 80 1.32 -25.23 5.92
C HIS A 80 2.42 -24.29 6.42
N LEU A 81 3.08 -23.58 5.50
CA LEU A 81 4.14 -22.63 5.84
C LEU A 81 3.63 -21.46 6.69
N ILE A 82 2.47 -20.89 6.35
CA ILE A 82 1.87 -19.79 7.11
C ILE A 82 1.49 -20.26 8.52
N LYS A 83 0.90 -21.45 8.65
CA LYS A 83 0.56 -22.06 9.95
C LYS A 83 1.81 -22.31 10.79
N GLU A 84 2.91 -22.77 10.18
CA GLU A 84 4.20 -22.91 10.85
C GLU A 84 4.70 -21.56 11.37
N TRP A 85 4.76 -20.53 10.51
CA TRP A 85 5.22 -19.20 10.88
C TRP A 85 4.38 -18.53 11.95
N ASN A 86 3.07 -18.77 11.99
CA ASN A 86 2.20 -18.30 13.06
C ASN A 86 2.65 -18.83 14.43
N GLN A 87 3.13 -20.08 14.52
CA GLN A 87 3.56 -20.69 15.79
C GLN A 87 4.97 -20.28 16.24
N ILE A 88 5.82 -19.81 15.32
CA ILE A 88 7.19 -19.40 15.66
C ILE A 88 7.16 -18.04 16.36
N LYS A 89 7.41 -18.02 17.67
CA LYS A 89 7.41 -16.79 18.50
C LYS A 89 8.42 -15.74 18.03
N GLN A 90 9.51 -16.16 17.41
CA GLN A 90 10.54 -15.26 16.88
C GLN A 90 10.13 -14.58 15.57
N ILE A 91 9.08 -15.04 14.87
CA ILE A 91 8.57 -14.37 13.67
C ILE A 91 7.50 -13.38 14.09
N HIS A 92 7.73 -12.11 13.81
CA HIS A 92 6.89 -11.01 14.25
C HIS A 92 5.97 -10.51 13.14
N GLY A 93 6.40 -10.62 11.88
CA GLY A 93 5.59 -10.25 10.72
C GLY A 93 5.63 -11.30 9.63
N ILE A 94 4.54 -11.41 8.87
CA ILE A 94 4.41 -12.27 7.70
C ILE A 94 3.95 -11.41 6.52
N PHE A 95 4.68 -11.47 5.41
CA PHE A 95 4.37 -10.80 4.14
C PHE A 95 4.28 -11.85 3.04
N VAL A 96 3.27 -11.76 2.17
CA VAL A 96 3.13 -12.71 1.04
C VAL A 96 2.99 -11.96 -0.28
N HIS A 97 3.96 -12.15 -1.17
CA HIS A 97 3.97 -11.45 -2.45
C HIS A 97 2.77 -11.80 -3.33
N GLN A 98 2.25 -10.76 -3.97
CA GLN A 98 1.31 -10.86 -5.08
C GLN A 98 2.04 -10.58 -6.42
N PRO A 99 1.58 -11.16 -7.54
CA PRO A 99 0.49 -12.12 -7.64
C PRO A 99 0.92 -13.51 -7.13
N MET A 100 -0.01 -14.20 -6.47
CA MET A 100 0.13 -15.61 -6.12
C MET A 100 -0.16 -16.53 -7.32
N PRO A 101 0.26 -17.81 -7.29
CA PRO A 101 -0.15 -18.80 -8.28
C PRO A 101 -1.68 -18.88 -8.41
N PRO A 102 -2.24 -19.14 -9.61
CA PRO A 102 -3.69 -19.14 -9.83
C PRO A 102 -4.51 -20.10 -8.94
N LYS A 103 -3.86 -21.15 -8.42
CA LYS A 103 -4.46 -22.16 -7.54
C LYS A 103 -4.34 -21.84 -6.04
N VAL A 104 -3.79 -20.68 -5.70
CA VAL A 104 -3.69 -20.17 -4.34
C VAL A 104 -4.70 -19.05 -4.20
N ASP A 105 -5.55 -19.13 -3.18
CA ASP A 105 -6.55 -18.10 -2.86
C ASP A 105 -5.91 -17.03 -1.97
N PRO A 106 -5.69 -15.80 -2.49
CA PRO A 106 -5.09 -14.72 -1.71
C PRO A 106 -5.89 -14.30 -0.49
N GLN A 107 -7.23 -14.35 -0.57
CA GLN A 107 -8.10 -13.98 0.54
C GLN A 107 -7.99 -15.01 1.66
N HIS A 108 -7.97 -16.30 1.32
CA HIS A 108 -7.75 -17.35 2.29
C HIS A 108 -6.38 -17.22 2.95
N VAL A 109 -5.31 -17.03 2.18
CA VAL A 109 -3.95 -16.87 2.72
C VAL A 109 -3.89 -15.71 3.70
N SER A 110 -4.47 -14.57 3.34
CA SER A 110 -4.52 -13.39 4.22
C SER A 110 -5.30 -13.65 5.52
N ALA A 111 -6.39 -14.42 5.44
CA ALA A 111 -7.26 -14.72 6.57
C ALA A 111 -6.70 -15.76 7.56
N ILE A 112 -5.65 -16.51 7.19
CA ILE A 112 -5.02 -17.49 8.08
C ILE A 112 -3.74 -16.99 8.76
N ILE A 113 -3.22 -15.82 8.36
CA ILE A 113 -2.10 -15.17 9.05
C ILE A 113 -2.58 -14.72 10.44
N ASP A 114 -1.81 -14.97 11.50
CA ASP A 114 -2.13 -14.44 12.84
C ASP A 114 -2.29 -12.91 12.72
N PRO A 115 -3.41 -12.31 13.15
CA PRO A 115 -3.63 -10.86 13.06
C PRO A 115 -2.50 -10.01 13.68
N ARG A 116 -1.78 -10.53 14.68
CA ARG A 116 -0.64 -9.82 15.28
C ARG A 116 0.61 -9.82 14.38
N LYS A 117 0.65 -10.71 13.39
CA LYS A 117 1.74 -10.88 12.41
C LYS A 117 1.37 -10.45 10.99
N ASP A 118 0.11 -10.12 10.73
CA ASP A 118 -0.36 -9.60 9.44
C ASP A 118 0.16 -8.17 9.24
N ILE A 119 1.39 -8.04 8.75
CA ILE A 119 2.01 -6.72 8.53
C ILE A 119 1.46 -6.02 7.29
N GLU A 120 0.74 -6.73 6.43
CA GLU A 120 0.01 -6.10 5.31
C GLU A 120 -1.26 -5.43 5.79
N GLY A 121 -1.80 -5.79 6.96
CA GLY A 121 -2.99 -5.20 7.54
C GLY A 121 -4.26 -5.49 6.75
N ILE A 122 -4.28 -6.61 6.03
CA ILE A 122 -5.37 -7.06 5.15
C ILE A 122 -6.13 -8.26 5.73
N HIS A 123 -5.72 -8.77 6.89
CA HIS A 123 -6.51 -9.73 7.66
C HIS A 123 -7.84 -9.06 8.07
N PRO A 124 -9.01 -9.71 7.92
CA PRO A 124 -10.31 -9.11 8.23
C PRO A 124 -10.40 -8.49 9.63
N GLN A 125 -9.83 -9.16 10.65
CA GLN A 125 -9.73 -8.61 12.01
C GLN A 125 -8.91 -7.32 12.09
N ASN A 126 -7.81 -7.19 11.35
CA ASN A 126 -7.01 -5.96 11.35
C ASN A 126 -7.70 -4.83 10.60
N MET A 127 -8.36 -5.13 9.48
CA MET A 127 -9.21 -4.15 8.79
C MET A 127 -10.32 -3.63 9.72
N ALA A 128 -11.01 -4.53 10.44
CA ALA A 128 -12.04 -4.15 11.41
C ALA A 128 -11.46 -3.38 12.59
N ARG A 129 -10.36 -3.84 13.21
CA ARG A 129 -9.69 -3.13 14.31
C ARG A 129 -9.20 -1.76 13.89
N ARG A 130 -8.68 -1.62 12.68
CA ARG A 130 -8.22 -0.33 12.17
C ARG A 130 -9.37 0.68 12.18
N PHE A 131 -10.53 0.29 11.71
CA PHE A 131 -11.70 1.15 11.61
C PHE A 131 -12.41 1.37 12.96
N PHE A 132 -12.74 0.30 13.68
CA PHE A 132 -13.58 0.37 14.88
C PHE A 132 -12.79 0.59 16.18
N ALA A 133 -11.49 0.34 16.18
CA ALA A 133 -10.66 0.37 17.39
C ALA A 133 -9.32 1.12 17.19
N ARG A 134 -9.16 1.85 16.08
CA ARG A 134 -7.92 2.58 15.73
C ARG A 134 -6.67 1.70 15.86
N GLY A 135 -6.78 0.44 15.40
CA GLY A 135 -5.70 -0.53 15.41
C GLY A 135 -4.42 0.00 14.77
N ARG A 136 -3.26 -0.42 15.31
CA ARG A 136 -1.94 0.08 14.88
C ARG A 136 -1.51 -0.45 13.51
N ILE A 137 -1.87 -1.70 13.20
CA ILE A 137 -1.64 -2.34 11.91
C ILE A 137 -2.77 -1.95 10.94
N GLY A 138 -2.43 -1.64 9.69
CA GLY A 138 -3.39 -1.40 8.61
C GLY A 138 -2.75 -1.54 7.23
N SER A 139 -3.56 -1.53 6.16
CA SER A 139 -3.10 -1.68 4.77
C SER A 139 -1.88 -0.82 4.46
N CYS A 140 -0.74 -1.46 4.13
CA CYS A 140 0.51 -0.75 3.82
C CYS A 140 0.32 0.31 2.74
N THR A 141 -0.40 -0.01 1.66
CA THR A 141 -0.65 0.92 0.57
C THR A 141 -1.60 2.04 1.00
N ALA A 142 -2.63 1.73 1.80
CA ALA A 142 -3.53 2.75 2.30
C ALA A 142 -2.82 3.72 3.25
N LEU A 143 -1.96 3.21 4.15
CA LEU A 143 -1.12 4.01 5.02
C LEU A 143 -0.10 4.84 4.23
N ALA A 144 0.44 4.31 3.13
CA ALA A 144 1.34 5.05 2.23
C ALA A 144 0.62 6.23 1.55
N VAL A 145 -0.60 6.01 1.05
CA VAL A 145 -1.46 7.07 0.49
C VAL A 145 -1.72 8.15 1.55
N MET A 146 -2.12 7.77 2.75
CA MET A 146 -2.38 8.74 3.82
C MET A 146 -1.12 9.53 4.19
N ARG A 147 0.04 8.87 4.29
CA ARG A 147 1.31 9.55 4.56
C ARG A 147 1.64 10.57 3.46
N LEU A 148 1.49 10.20 2.19
CA LEU A 148 1.72 11.12 1.06
C LEU A 148 0.79 12.34 1.10
N ILE A 149 -0.46 12.15 1.51
CA ILE A 149 -1.41 13.26 1.70
C ILE A 149 -1.00 14.13 2.88
N GLU A 150 -0.58 13.54 4.01
CA GLU A 150 -0.14 14.27 5.20
C GLU A 150 1.08 15.17 4.92
N GLU A 151 1.99 14.74 4.05
CA GLU A 151 3.16 15.55 3.61
C GLU A 151 2.77 16.84 2.86
N THR A 152 1.52 16.95 2.38
CA THR A 152 1.03 18.20 1.76
C THR A 152 0.73 19.30 2.78
N GLY A 153 0.54 18.94 4.05
CA GLY A 153 0.07 19.83 5.11
C GLY A 153 -1.37 20.31 4.96
N VAL A 154 -2.14 19.78 4.00
CA VAL A 154 -3.53 20.18 3.74
C VAL A 154 -4.47 19.49 4.73
N GLU A 155 -5.31 20.27 5.39
CA GLU A 155 -6.37 19.75 6.26
C GLU A 155 -7.48 19.07 5.42
N LEU A 156 -7.84 17.85 5.82
CA LEU A 156 -8.80 17.01 5.09
C LEU A 156 -10.25 17.18 5.56
N ALA A 157 -10.47 17.77 6.74
CA ALA A 157 -11.81 17.93 7.28
C ALA A 157 -12.72 18.72 6.33
N GLY A 158 -13.86 18.14 5.96
CA GLY A 158 -14.84 18.73 5.04
C GLY A 158 -14.42 18.78 3.56
N LYS A 159 -13.24 18.27 3.19
CA LYS A 159 -12.80 18.19 1.78
C LYS A 159 -13.51 17.05 1.06
N GLU A 160 -13.74 17.22 -0.24
CA GLU A 160 -14.23 16.15 -1.11
C GLU A 160 -13.09 15.22 -1.49
N ALA A 161 -13.07 14.01 -0.91
CA ALA A 161 -12.11 12.97 -1.25
C ALA A 161 -12.78 11.91 -2.13
N VAL A 162 -12.20 11.66 -3.31
CA VAL A 162 -12.71 10.70 -4.29
C VAL A 162 -11.68 9.60 -4.49
N VAL A 163 -12.09 8.36 -4.23
CA VAL A 163 -11.29 7.17 -4.43
C VAL A 163 -11.83 6.42 -5.65
N VAL A 164 -11.04 6.28 -6.71
CA VAL A 164 -11.40 5.50 -7.89
C VAL A 164 -10.73 4.13 -7.81
N GLY A 165 -11.53 3.11 -7.55
CA GLY A 165 -11.07 1.77 -7.19
C GLY A 165 -11.60 1.36 -5.81
N HIS A 166 -11.99 0.09 -5.65
CA HIS A 166 -12.67 -0.40 -4.44
C HIS A 166 -12.11 -1.74 -3.94
N SER A 167 -10.86 -2.04 -4.29
CA SER A 167 -10.18 -3.25 -3.84
C SER A 167 -10.09 -3.29 -2.31
N GLU A 168 -10.04 -4.50 -1.75
CA GLU A 168 -9.91 -4.73 -0.31
C GLU A 168 -8.57 -4.23 0.24
N ILE A 169 -7.54 -4.23 -0.60
CA ILE A 169 -6.18 -3.86 -0.22
C ILE A 169 -5.87 -2.37 -0.36
N VAL A 170 -6.59 -1.62 -1.21
CA VAL A 170 -6.34 -0.18 -1.42
C VAL A 170 -7.61 0.65 -1.30
N GLY A 171 -8.57 0.49 -2.21
CA GLY A 171 -9.67 1.44 -2.35
C GLY A 171 -10.55 1.57 -1.10
N ARG A 172 -10.99 0.43 -0.56
CA ARG A 172 -11.78 0.40 0.70
C ARG A 172 -11.01 0.91 1.91
N PRO A 173 -9.78 0.44 2.21
CA PRO A 173 -9.07 0.95 3.38
C PRO A 173 -8.70 2.44 3.26
N VAL A 174 -8.33 2.93 2.07
CA VAL A 174 -8.09 4.37 1.86
C VAL A 174 -9.36 5.19 2.13
N SER A 175 -10.52 4.76 1.63
CA SER A 175 -11.76 5.51 1.85
C SER A 175 -12.13 5.60 3.33
N MET A 176 -11.90 4.54 4.09
CA MET A 176 -12.14 4.53 5.54
C MET A 176 -11.16 5.46 6.28
N LEU A 177 -9.87 5.47 5.91
CA LEU A 177 -8.88 6.36 6.53
C LEU A 177 -9.13 7.84 6.21
N LEU A 178 -9.65 8.15 5.02
CA LEU A 178 -10.07 9.51 4.66
C LEU A 178 -11.30 9.94 5.46
N LEU A 179 -12.26 9.03 5.65
CA LEU A 179 -13.42 9.27 6.50
C LEU A 179 -13.03 9.54 7.95
N ASP A 180 -12.04 8.81 8.51
CA ASP A 180 -11.49 9.04 9.85
C ASP A 180 -10.89 10.45 10.00
N LYS A 181 -10.45 11.07 8.90
CA LYS A 181 -9.94 12.45 8.85
C LYS A 181 -11.04 13.48 8.53
N LEU A 182 -12.30 13.07 8.63
CA LEU A 182 -13.50 13.89 8.38
C LEU A 182 -13.63 14.41 6.94
N ALA A 183 -13.03 13.73 5.96
CA ALA A 183 -13.26 14.04 4.55
C ALA A 183 -14.61 13.46 4.07
N THR A 184 -15.35 14.23 3.27
CA THR A 184 -16.51 13.70 2.54
C THR A 184 -16.00 12.72 1.49
N THR A 185 -16.20 11.44 1.73
CA THR A 185 -15.53 10.40 0.96
C THR A 185 -16.47 9.72 -0.03
N THR A 186 -16.09 9.72 -1.31
CA THR A 186 -16.81 9.06 -2.41
C THR A 186 -15.97 7.95 -2.99
N VAL A 187 -16.55 6.75 -3.15
CA VAL A 187 -15.89 5.62 -3.80
C VAL A 187 -16.49 5.40 -5.18
N CYS A 188 -15.68 5.53 -6.22
CA CYS A 188 -16.03 5.24 -7.60
C CYS A 188 -15.47 3.88 -8.02
N HIS A 189 -16.19 3.19 -8.90
CA HIS A 189 -15.83 1.86 -9.37
C HIS A 189 -16.37 1.62 -10.78
N VAL A 190 -16.19 0.40 -11.30
CA VAL A 190 -16.65 0.01 -12.65
C VAL A 190 -18.13 0.31 -12.91
N GLY A 191 -19.00 0.18 -11.91
CA GLY A 191 -20.40 0.62 -12.02
C GLY A 191 -20.60 2.12 -12.24
N THR A 192 -19.77 2.97 -11.62
CA THR A 192 -19.78 4.44 -11.81
C THR A 192 -19.32 4.82 -13.21
N ASP A 193 -18.27 4.16 -13.69
CA ASP A 193 -17.72 4.31 -15.05
C ASP A 193 -18.74 3.89 -16.11
N ARG A 194 -19.33 2.69 -15.98
CA ARG A 194 -20.38 2.18 -16.89
C ARG A 194 -21.61 3.08 -16.94
N ALA A 195 -21.93 3.76 -15.83
CA ALA A 195 -23.03 4.72 -15.78
C ALA A 195 -22.68 6.09 -16.38
N GLY A 196 -21.44 6.30 -16.87
CA GLY A 196 -21.00 7.56 -17.47
C GLY A 196 -20.82 8.71 -16.46
N ARG A 197 -20.70 8.40 -15.16
CA ARG A 197 -20.65 9.42 -14.08
C ARG A 197 -19.26 9.61 -13.47
N LEU A 198 -18.27 8.85 -13.92
CA LEU A 198 -16.93 8.89 -13.31
C LEU A 198 -16.30 10.28 -13.39
N GLU A 199 -16.36 10.94 -14.55
CA GLU A 199 -15.79 12.28 -14.75
C GLU A 199 -16.38 13.31 -13.78
N GLU A 200 -17.70 13.29 -13.55
CA GLU A 200 -18.39 14.19 -12.61
C GLU A 200 -17.79 14.09 -11.20
N HIS A 201 -17.57 12.87 -10.71
CA HIS A 201 -16.97 12.65 -9.41
C HIS A 201 -15.50 13.08 -9.37
N VAL A 202 -14.71 12.78 -10.41
CA VAL A 202 -13.30 13.18 -10.46
C VAL A 202 -13.16 14.72 -10.45
N ARG A 203 -14.04 15.44 -11.16
CA ARG A 203 -14.01 16.91 -11.24
C ARG A 203 -14.30 17.64 -9.94
N ARG A 204 -14.97 17.01 -8.97
CA ARG A 204 -15.25 17.63 -7.66
C ARG A 204 -14.18 17.36 -6.61
N ALA A 205 -13.31 16.38 -6.84
CA ALA A 205 -12.33 15.90 -5.87
C ALA A 205 -11.31 16.99 -5.49
N ASP A 206 -11.28 17.37 -4.21
CA ASP A 206 -10.14 18.10 -3.63
C ASP A 206 -8.95 17.16 -3.43
N VAL A 207 -9.24 15.90 -3.10
CA VAL A 207 -8.27 14.80 -2.99
C VAL A 207 -8.73 13.66 -3.88
N LEU A 208 -7.93 13.30 -4.87
CA LEU A 208 -8.19 12.20 -5.78
C LEU A 208 -7.17 11.08 -5.52
N VAL A 209 -7.67 9.89 -5.18
CA VAL A 209 -6.85 8.66 -5.10
C VAL A 209 -7.30 7.71 -6.20
N VAL A 210 -6.36 7.25 -7.05
CA VAL A 210 -6.66 6.38 -8.19
C VAL A 210 -5.92 5.06 -8.02
N ALA A 211 -6.66 3.95 -8.01
CA ALA A 211 -6.16 2.59 -7.80
C ALA A 211 -6.96 1.58 -8.63
N VAL A 212 -6.98 1.76 -9.95
CA VAL A 212 -7.73 0.92 -10.91
C VAL A 212 -6.85 -0.05 -11.68
N GLY A 213 -5.53 0.17 -11.76
CA GLY A 213 -4.61 -0.69 -12.51
C GLY A 213 -4.88 -0.66 -14.00
N ARG A 214 -5.11 0.54 -14.56
CA ARG A 214 -5.34 0.78 -15.98
C ARG A 214 -4.53 2.00 -16.41
N PRO A 215 -3.56 1.85 -17.32
CA PRO A 215 -2.64 2.94 -17.66
C PRO A 215 -3.40 4.14 -18.20
N ARG A 216 -3.16 5.33 -17.60
CA ARG A 216 -3.69 6.62 -18.06
C ARG A 216 -5.22 6.64 -18.22
N PHE A 217 -5.93 5.88 -17.40
CA PHE A 217 -7.39 5.79 -17.42
C PHE A 217 -8.08 7.08 -16.99
N ILE A 218 -7.52 7.80 -16.02
CA ILE A 218 -8.03 9.08 -15.55
C ILE A 218 -7.41 10.21 -16.37
N GLN A 219 -8.25 10.92 -17.13
CA GLN A 219 -7.81 12.02 -17.98
C GLN A 219 -7.38 13.23 -17.14
N GLY A 220 -6.29 13.88 -17.54
CA GLY A 220 -5.75 15.03 -16.83
C GLY A 220 -6.73 16.21 -16.80
N ALA A 221 -7.54 16.37 -17.86
CA ALA A 221 -8.56 17.41 -17.96
C ALA A 221 -9.68 17.30 -16.92
N TRP A 222 -9.89 16.10 -16.35
CA TRP A 222 -10.89 15.86 -15.31
C TRP A 222 -10.44 16.35 -13.93
N ILE A 223 -9.14 16.52 -13.72
CA ILE A 223 -8.59 16.92 -12.43
C ILE A 223 -9.09 18.31 -12.04
N LYS A 224 -9.63 18.45 -10.83
CA LYS A 224 -10.01 19.75 -10.27
C LYS A 224 -8.77 20.64 -10.10
N PRO A 225 -8.79 21.91 -10.54
CA PRO A 225 -7.68 22.83 -10.29
C PRO A 225 -7.40 22.94 -8.79
N GLY A 226 -6.14 22.76 -8.40
CA GLY A 226 -5.71 22.77 -7.00
C GLY A 226 -5.86 21.44 -6.25
N ALA A 227 -6.32 20.36 -6.89
CA ALA A 227 -6.47 19.06 -6.24
C ALA A 227 -5.13 18.42 -5.83
N ILE A 228 -5.19 17.58 -4.80
CA ILE A 228 -4.15 16.59 -4.48
C ILE A 228 -4.46 15.32 -5.29
N VAL A 229 -3.48 14.82 -6.05
CA VAL A 229 -3.64 13.61 -6.87
C VAL A 229 -2.65 12.54 -6.42
N ILE A 230 -3.17 11.43 -5.91
CA ILE A 230 -2.42 10.24 -5.53
C ILE A 230 -2.72 9.12 -6.53
N ASP A 231 -1.75 8.83 -7.40
CA ASP A 231 -1.78 7.75 -8.37
C ASP A 231 -1.10 6.51 -7.78
N VAL A 232 -1.92 5.52 -7.41
CA VAL A 232 -1.48 4.24 -6.83
C VAL A 232 -1.19 3.21 -7.92
N GLY A 233 -1.70 3.44 -9.13
CA GLY A 233 -1.58 2.50 -10.25
C GLY A 233 -0.12 2.23 -10.62
N ILE A 234 0.19 0.96 -10.86
CA ILE A 234 1.46 0.55 -11.45
C ILE A 234 1.13 -0.32 -12.66
N ASN A 235 1.35 0.25 -13.84
CA ASN A 235 1.09 -0.42 -15.11
C ASN A 235 2.38 -0.45 -15.94
N VAL A 236 2.49 -1.41 -16.85
CA VAL A 236 3.55 -1.43 -17.87
C VAL A 236 2.94 -1.14 -19.22
N ASP A 237 3.41 -0.08 -19.87
CA ASP A 237 2.94 0.35 -21.19
C ASP A 237 4.14 0.75 -22.05
N GLY A 238 4.30 0.09 -23.20
CA GLY A 238 5.45 0.28 -24.08
C GLY A 238 6.81 0.05 -23.38
N GLY A 239 6.87 -0.86 -22.40
CA GLY A 239 8.08 -1.14 -21.61
C GLY A 239 8.39 -0.10 -20.53
N LYS A 240 7.53 0.90 -20.33
CA LYS A 240 7.67 1.92 -19.28
C LYS A 240 6.65 1.69 -18.17
N VAL A 241 7.06 1.96 -16.95
CA VAL A 241 6.15 1.97 -15.80
C VAL A 241 5.36 3.28 -15.82
N VAL A 242 4.04 3.19 -15.85
CA VAL A 242 3.12 4.33 -15.88
C VAL A 242 1.97 4.15 -14.89
N GLY A 243 1.40 5.26 -14.44
CA GLY A 243 0.29 5.27 -13.49
C GLY A 243 -1.09 5.17 -14.15
N ASP A 244 -2.13 5.25 -13.34
CA ASP A 244 -3.52 5.27 -13.78
C ASP A 244 -3.97 6.66 -14.28
N VAL A 245 -3.19 7.71 -14.04
CA VAL A 245 -3.51 9.11 -14.37
C VAL A 245 -2.64 9.62 -15.52
N GLU A 246 -3.20 10.45 -16.41
CA GLU A 246 -2.45 11.23 -17.39
C GLU A 246 -1.58 12.31 -16.70
N PHE A 247 -0.42 11.91 -16.19
CA PHE A 247 0.44 12.72 -15.34
C PHE A 247 0.77 14.12 -15.89
N GLU A 248 1.17 14.21 -17.17
CA GLU A 248 1.60 15.48 -17.78
C GLU A 248 0.48 16.53 -17.88
N GLU A 249 -0.75 16.10 -18.11
CA GLU A 249 -1.90 17.01 -18.14
C GLU A 249 -2.44 17.28 -16.73
N ALA A 250 -2.47 16.25 -15.88
CA ALA A 250 -2.90 16.37 -14.49
C ALA A 250 -2.03 17.34 -13.68
N ARG A 251 -0.70 17.30 -13.84
CA ARG A 251 0.24 18.17 -13.11
C ARG A 251 0.11 19.66 -13.46
N LYS A 252 -0.54 20.01 -14.58
CA LYS A 252 -0.82 21.41 -14.93
C LYS A 252 -1.99 21.99 -14.12
N ARG A 253 -2.79 21.12 -13.48
CA ARG A 253 -4.04 21.48 -12.79
C ARG A 253 -3.94 21.21 -11.29
N ALA A 254 -3.34 20.10 -10.88
CA ALA A 254 -3.19 19.71 -9.49
C ALA A 254 -2.29 20.70 -8.71
N SER A 255 -2.50 20.80 -7.39
CA SER A 255 -1.55 21.44 -6.47
C SER A 255 -0.44 20.48 -6.06
N TYR A 256 -0.77 19.20 -5.88
CA TYR A 256 0.16 18.11 -5.58
C TYR A 256 -0.13 16.90 -6.45
N ILE A 257 0.90 16.19 -6.88
CA ILE A 257 0.75 14.94 -7.63
C ILE A 257 1.87 13.96 -7.34
N THR A 258 1.53 12.68 -7.17
CA THR A 258 2.53 11.61 -7.09
C THR A 258 3.01 11.20 -8.48
N PRO A 259 4.33 11.02 -8.71
CA PRO A 259 4.83 10.46 -9.95
C PRO A 259 4.68 8.93 -9.96
N VAL A 260 4.56 8.35 -11.14
CA VAL A 260 4.68 6.90 -11.34
C VAL A 260 5.72 6.64 -12.44
N PRO A 261 6.83 5.95 -12.13
CA PRO A 261 7.22 5.40 -10.83
C PRO A 261 7.72 6.49 -9.84
N GLY A 262 7.87 6.13 -8.57
CA GLY A 262 8.55 6.95 -7.56
C GLY A 262 7.64 7.64 -6.54
N GLY A 263 6.31 7.55 -6.68
CA GLY A 263 5.33 8.04 -5.72
C GLY A 263 4.97 6.99 -4.65
N VAL A 264 3.83 6.32 -4.82
CA VAL A 264 3.27 5.43 -3.77
C VAL A 264 4.15 4.23 -3.45
N GLY A 265 4.75 3.60 -4.47
CA GLY A 265 5.50 2.34 -4.32
C GLY A 265 6.62 2.37 -3.26
N PRO A 266 7.59 3.31 -3.33
CA PRO A 266 8.64 3.43 -2.31
C PRO A 266 8.10 3.61 -0.87
N VAL A 267 7.02 4.38 -0.72
CA VAL A 267 6.38 4.62 0.59
C VAL A 267 5.72 3.33 1.11
N THR A 268 5.06 2.56 0.24
CA THR A 268 4.48 1.25 0.61
C THR A 268 5.53 0.29 1.16
N VAL A 269 6.73 0.23 0.58
CA VAL A 269 7.83 -0.61 1.09
C VAL A 269 8.24 -0.19 2.51
N MET A 270 8.23 1.11 2.81
CA MET A 270 8.53 1.58 4.16
C MET A 270 7.40 1.32 5.14
N MET A 271 6.14 1.33 4.69
CA MET A 271 5.00 0.95 5.53
C MET A 271 5.03 -0.53 5.92
N VAL A 272 5.55 -1.42 5.06
CA VAL A 272 5.86 -2.82 5.41
C VAL A 272 6.83 -2.90 6.60
N MET A 273 7.89 -2.09 6.57
CA MET A 273 8.87 -2.06 7.67
C MET A 273 8.26 -1.49 8.95
N LYS A 274 7.51 -0.39 8.84
CA LYS A 274 6.81 0.23 9.97
C LYS A 274 5.81 -0.73 10.62
N ASN A 275 4.98 -1.41 9.82
CA ASN A 275 4.04 -2.40 10.33
C ASN A 275 4.75 -3.61 10.95
N THR A 276 5.94 -4.00 10.47
CA THR A 276 6.76 -5.03 11.11
C THR A 276 7.18 -4.62 12.52
N VAL A 277 7.58 -3.35 12.70
CA VAL A 277 7.92 -2.80 14.02
C VAL A 277 6.68 -2.75 14.93
N GLU A 278 5.52 -2.35 14.42
CA GLU A 278 4.27 -2.36 15.20
C GLU A 278 3.85 -3.77 15.59
N ALA A 279 3.93 -4.73 14.67
CA ALA A 279 3.67 -6.15 14.94
C ALA A 279 4.60 -6.71 16.01
N PHE A 280 5.90 -6.36 15.96
CA PHE A 280 6.87 -6.70 17.00
C PHE A 280 6.43 -6.14 18.36
N LYS A 281 6.16 -4.83 18.47
CA LYS A 281 5.73 -4.19 19.72
C LYS A 281 4.47 -4.83 20.32
N LEU A 282 3.49 -5.18 19.49
CA LEU A 282 2.24 -5.84 19.91
C LEU A 282 2.49 -7.23 20.52
N GLN A 283 3.52 -7.93 20.07
CA GLN A 283 3.87 -9.27 20.55
C GLN A 283 4.79 -9.24 21.79
N GLN A 284 5.42 -8.09 22.09
CA GLN A 284 6.21 -7.89 23.32
C GLN A 284 5.36 -7.50 24.53
N HIS A 285 4.22 -6.86 24.30
CA HIS A 285 3.34 -6.33 25.37
C HIS A 285 2.03 -7.13 25.52
N GLY A 286 1.98 -8.36 25.00
CA GLY A 286 0.80 -9.21 24.97
C GLY A 286 1.03 -10.58 25.61
#